data_AF-A0A4Y7RRU8-F1
#
_entry.id   AF-A0A4Y7RRU8-F1
#
_cell.length_a   1.000
_cell.length_b   1.000
_cell.length_c   1.000
_cell.angle_alpha   90.00
_cell.angle_beta   90.00
_cell.angle_gamma   90.00
#
_symmetry.space_group_name_H-M   'P 1'
#
loop_
_entity.id
_entity.type
_entity.pdbx_description
1 polymer ?
#
loop_
_entity_poly.entity_id
_entity_poly.type
_entity_poly.pdbx_seq_one_letter_code
_entity_poly.pdbx_strand_id
1 'polypeptide(L)'
;MSKKKASFTAQGLAYMRAYHAMHDNPKIFDDSLAYHLFTEDERAFFENAWSQVPKLYDPDRAASLPDRAAAIAWTLQTITPGPSMTLGRSRYTEDNLD
;
A
#
# COMPACT_ATOMS: atom_id res chain seq x y z
N MET A 1 1.86 -21.60 -21.71
CA MET A 1 2.56 -20.33 -21.39
C MET A 1 2.58 -20.19 -19.87
N SER A 2 3.76 -20.13 -19.24
CA SER A 2 3.83 -19.75 -17.83
C SER A 2 3.15 -18.38 -17.67
N LYS A 3 2.15 -18.26 -16.78
CA LYS A 3 1.50 -16.98 -16.49
C LYS A 3 2.60 -16.00 -16.08
N LYS A 4 2.88 -14.98 -16.90
CA LYS A 4 3.83 -13.92 -16.55
C LYS A 4 3.31 -13.23 -15.29
N LYS A 5 3.86 -13.59 -14.12
CA LYS A 5 3.52 -12.91 -12.86
C LYS A 5 4.17 -11.54 -12.88
N ALA A 6 3.42 -10.54 -12.40
CA ALA A 6 4.00 -9.24 -12.08
C ALA A 6 5.14 -9.41 -11.06
N SER A 7 6.13 -8.53 -11.10
CA SER A 7 7.20 -8.56 -10.11
C SER A 7 6.64 -8.27 -8.71
N PHE A 8 7.34 -8.74 -7.67
CA PHE A 8 6.96 -8.47 -6.29
C PHE A 8 6.83 -6.97 -6.00
N THR A 9 7.74 -6.16 -6.55
CA THR A 9 7.69 -4.70 -6.46
C THR A 9 6.41 -4.15 -7.09
N ALA A 10 6.02 -4.61 -8.28
CA ALA A 10 4.80 -4.14 -8.94
C ALA A 10 3.55 -4.49 -8.13
N GLN A 11 3.51 -5.69 -7.54
CA GLN A 11 2.42 -6.11 -6.65
C GLN A 11 2.37 -5.26 -5.37
N GLY A 12 3.52 -5.02 -4.73
CA GLY A 12 3.59 -4.17 -3.53
C GLY A 12 3.10 -2.74 -3.80
N LEU A 13 3.54 -2.14 -4.91
CA LEU A 13 3.10 -0.79 -5.31
C LEU A 13 1.59 -0.74 -5.65
N ALA A 14 1.06 -1.77 -6.33
CA ALA A 14 -0.37 -1.86 -6.59
C ALA A 14 -1.18 -2.00 -5.30
N TYR A 15 -0.69 -2.77 -4.32
CA TYR A 15 -1.33 -2.90 -3.02
C TYR A 15 -1.36 -1.56 -2.26
N MET A 16 -0.27 -0.78 -2.31
CA MET A 16 -0.23 0.55 -1.70
C MET A 16 -1.32 1.48 -2.25
N ARG A 17 -1.52 1.47 -3.58
CA ARG A 17 -2.59 2.26 -4.23
C ARG A 17 -3.98 1.76 -3.84
N ALA A 18 -4.19 0.44 -3.82
CA ALA A 18 -5.44 -0.16 -3.37
C ALA A 18 -5.78 0.23 -1.93
N TYR A 19 -4.81 0.13 -1.00
CA TYR A 19 -5.02 0.48 0.39
C TYR A 19 -5.37 1.96 0.54
N HIS A 20 -4.62 2.84 -0.12
CA HIS A 20 -4.90 4.28 -0.09
C HIS A 20 -6.30 4.61 -0.63
N ALA A 21 -6.70 4.03 -1.76
CA ALA A 21 -8.03 4.25 -2.34
C ALA A 21 -9.18 3.78 -1.42
N MET A 22 -8.95 2.79 -0.55
CA MET A 22 -9.95 2.23 0.35
C MET A 22 -10.03 2.94 1.71
N HIS A 23 -8.92 3.47 2.21
CA HIS A 23 -8.81 3.88 3.62
C HIS A 23 -8.52 5.37 3.83
N ASP A 24 -7.93 6.05 2.86
CA ASP A 24 -7.44 7.40 3.07
C ASP A 24 -8.46 8.45 2.59
N ASN A 25 -8.64 9.49 3.40
CA ASN A 25 -9.43 10.66 3.05
C ASN A 25 -8.78 11.92 3.67
N PRO A 26 -8.37 12.93 2.88
CA PRO A 26 -8.49 13.03 1.42
C PRO A 26 -7.54 12.07 0.66
N LYS A 27 -7.95 11.66 -0.53
CA LYS A 27 -7.12 10.84 -1.43
C LYS A 27 -6.14 11.71 -2.24
N ILE A 28 -4.90 11.25 -2.35
CA ILE A 28 -3.88 11.78 -3.26
C ILE A 28 -4.12 11.26 -4.68
N PHE A 29 -4.43 9.97 -4.82
CA PHE A 29 -4.74 9.28 -6.09
C PHE A 29 -5.82 8.23 -5.85
N ASP A 30 -6.83 8.13 -6.73
CA ASP A 30 -7.92 7.15 -6.55
C ASP A 30 -7.80 5.98 -7.54
N ASP A 31 -7.05 4.95 -7.16
CA ASP A 31 -6.96 3.69 -7.91
C ASP A 31 -8.00 2.69 -7.40
N SER A 32 -9.27 2.93 -7.72
CA SER A 32 -10.38 2.08 -7.29
C SER A 32 -10.33 0.66 -7.89
N LEU A 33 -9.56 0.46 -8.96
CA LEU A 33 -9.40 -0.82 -9.62
C LEU A 33 -8.32 -1.70 -8.98
N ALA A 34 -7.30 -1.11 -8.34
CA ALA A 34 -6.18 -1.86 -7.79
C ALA A 34 -6.60 -2.92 -6.76
N TYR A 35 -7.64 -2.67 -5.96
CA TYR A 35 -8.12 -3.64 -4.97
C TYR A 35 -8.58 -4.95 -5.62
N HIS A 36 -9.17 -4.88 -6.83
CA HIS A 36 -9.67 -6.01 -7.58
C HIS A 36 -8.58 -6.86 -8.25
N LEU A 37 -7.33 -6.39 -8.25
CA LEU A 37 -6.19 -7.14 -8.81
C LEU A 37 -5.70 -8.26 -7.89
N PHE A 38 -6.14 -8.28 -6.63
CA PHE A 38 -5.65 -9.21 -5.61
C PHE A 38 -6.73 -10.21 -5.20
N THR A 39 -6.32 -11.46 -4.96
CA THR A 39 -7.14 -12.38 -4.17
C THR A 39 -7.14 -12.00 -2.70
N GLU A 40 -8.03 -12.61 -1.91
CA GLU A 40 -8.05 -12.41 -0.46
C GLU A 40 -6.74 -12.85 0.21
N ASP A 41 -6.18 -13.99 -0.20
CA ASP A 41 -4.90 -14.49 0.31
C ASP A 41 -3.74 -13.54 0.00
N GLU A 42 -3.72 -12.96 -1.20
CA GLU A 42 -2.68 -12.00 -1.58
C GLU A 42 -2.81 -10.70 -0.77
N ARG A 43 -4.04 -10.23 -0.52
CA ARG A 43 -4.25 -9.08 0.38
C ARG A 43 -3.81 -9.39 1.80
N ALA A 44 -4.22 -10.52 2.36
CA ALA A 44 -3.85 -10.94 3.71
C ALA A 44 -2.32 -11.06 3.87
N PHE A 45 -1.64 -11.57 2.84
CA PHE A 45 -0.17 -11.61 2.78
C PHE A 45 0.44 -10.21 2.90
N PHE A 46 0.00 -9.24 2.08
CA PHE A 46 0.52 -7.88 2.13
C PHE A 46 0.16 -7.17 3.45
N GLU A 47 -1.08 -7.29 3.93
CA GLU A 47 -1.47 -6.75 5.24
C GLU A 47 -0.59 -7.28 6.36
N ASN A 48 -0.30 -8.59 6.35
CA ASN A 48 0.59 -9.18 7.34
C ASN A 48 2.00 -8.59 7.21
N ALA A 49 2.58 -8.59 6.01
CA ALA A 49 3.91 -8.03 5.77
C ALA A 49 4.02 -6.57 6.23
N TRP A 50 3.07 -5.71 5.83
CA TRP A 50 3.06 -4.29 6.18
C TRP A 50 2.81 -4.06 7.67
N SER A 51 1.99 -4.87 8.34
CA SER A 51 1.75 -4.72 9.78
C SER A 51 3.00 -4.98 10.66
N GLN A 52 4.03 -5.65 10.13
CA GLN A 52 5.27 -5.91 10.87
C GLN A 52 6.34 -4.82 10.68
N VAL A 53 6.25 -4.01 9.62
CA VAL A 53 7.24 -2.96 9.32
C VAL A 53 7.42 -1.96 10.48
N PRO A 54 6.38 -1.53 11.21
CA PRO A 54 6.53 -0.64 12.37
C PRO A 54 7.55 -1.15 13.38
N LYS A 55 7.53 -2.46 13.67
CA LYS A 55 8.43 -3.08 14.65
C LYS A 55 9.89 -3.08 14.21
N LEU A 56 10.15 -3.04 12.90
CA LEU A 56 11.50 -2.95 12.35
C LEU A 56 12.03 -1.52 12.38
N TYR A 57 11.14 -0.53 12.22
CA TYR A 57 11.51 0.87 12.06
C TYR A 57 11.58 1.62 13.39
N ASP A 58 10.59 1.43 14.26
CA ASP A 58 10.48 2.07 15.58
C ASP A 58 9.60 1.19 16.50
N PRO A 59 10.25 0.26 17.23
CA PRO A 59 9.57 -0.71 18.09
C PRO A 59 8.74 -0.09 19.22
N ASP A 60 9.22 1.02 19.80
CA ASP A 60 8.57 1.68 20.93
C ASP A 60 7.25 2.30 20.50
N ARG A 61 7.25 3.02 19.37
CA ARG A 61 6.00 3.51 18.78
C ARG A 61 5.12 2.36 18.31
N ALA A 62 5.69 1.32 17.71
CA ALA A 62 4.93 0.16 17.26
C ALA A 62 4.15 -0.52 18.41
N ALA A 63 4.74 -0.57 19.63
CA ALA A 63 4.08 -1.11 20.82
C ALA A 63 2.91 -0.24 21.32
N SER A 64 2.88 1.05 20.95
CA SER A 64 1.81 1.98 21.31
C SER A 64 0.63 1.99 20.34
N LEU A 65 0.73 1.29 19.20
CA LEU A 65 -0.34 1.26 18.20
C LEU A 65 -1.52 0.43 18.70
N PRO A 66 -2.77 0.92 18.52
CA PRO A 66 -3.95 0.30 19.10
C PRO A 66 -4.30 -1.05 18.48
N ASP A 67 -4.03 -1.24 17.19
CA ASP A 67 -4.37 -2.46 16.47
C ASP A 67 -3.53 -2.66 15.19
N ARG A 68 -3.80 -3.77 14.50
CA ARG A 68 -3.18 -4.12 13.22
C ARG A 68 -3.46 -3.10 12.12
N ALA A 69 -4.64 -2.51 12.09
CA ALA A 69 -5.02 -1.54 11.06
C ALA A 69 -4.20 -0.25 11.20
N ALA A 70 -4.00 0.25 12.42
CA ALA A 70 -3.15 1.38 12.72
C ALA A 70 -1.68 1.12 12.33
N ALA A 71 -1.19 -0.10 12.51
CA ALA A 71 0.15 -0.50 12.08
C ALA A 71 0.32 -0.48 10.55
N ILE A 72 -0.67 -0.99 9.82
CA ILE A 72 -0.65 -0.95 8.35
C ILE A 72 -0.76 0.50 7.86
N ALA A 73 -1.70 1.27 8.41
CA ALA A 73 -1.90 2.68 8.06
C ALA A 73 -0.61 3.49 8.26
N TRP A 74 0.03 3.38 9.42
CA TRP A 74 1.28 4.09 9.69
C TRP A 74 2.41 3.68 8.72
N THR A 75 2.49 2.39 8.40
CA THR A 75 3.47 1.89 7.43
C THR A 75 3.27 2.50 6.05
N LEU A 76 2.03 2.48 5.55
CA LEU A 76 1.71 2.88 4.19
C LEU A 76 1.62 4.39 4.01
N GLN A 77 1.28 5.13 5.07
CA GLN A 77 1.12 6.58 5.05
C GLN A 77 2.39 7.32 5.51
N THR A 78 3.34 6.67 6.19
CA THR A 78 4.49 7.37 6.80
C THR A 78 5.83 6.70 6.56
N ILE A 79 5.95 5.39 6.80
CA ILE A 79 7.27 4.72 6.78
C ILE A 79 7.73 4.45 5.34
N THR A 80 6.84 3.91 4.52
CA THR A 80 7.15 3.60 3.13
C THR A 80 7.15 4.87 2.27
N PRO A 81 7.88 4.89 1.15
CA PRO A 81 7.76 5.97 0.17
C PRO A 81 6.40 5.95 -0.58
N GLY A 82 5.39 5.25 -0.06
CA GLY A 82 4.07 5.08 -0.67
C GLY A 82 3.43 6.41 -1.07
N PRO A 83 3.21 7.36 -0.14
CA PRO A 83 2.46 8.57 -0.47
C PRO A 83 3.22 9.51 -1.41
N SER A 84 4.51 9.73 -1.16
CA SER A 84 5.30 10.68 -1.94
C SER A 84 5.76 10.12 -3.28
N MET A 85 6.11 8.83 -3.37
CA MET A 85 6.59 8.23 -4.61
C MET A 85 5.51 7.46 -5.37
N THR A 86 4.78 6.57 -4.73
CA THR A 86 3.82 5.71 -5.45
C THR A 86 2.58 6.51 -5.85
N LEU A 87 1.91 7.14 -4.89
CA LEU A 87 0.66 7.86 -5.15
C LEU A 87 0.89 9.13 -5.98
N GLY A 88 1.89 9.94 -5.59
CA GLY A 88 2.23 11.16 -6.33
C GLY A 88 2.60 10.91 -7.79
N ARG A 89 3.42 9.89 -8.08
CA ARG A 89 3.77 9.55 -9.48
C ARG A 89 2.59 8.96 -10.23
N SER A 90 1.77 8.13 -9.60
CA SER A 90 0.57 7.59 -10.25
C SER A 90 -0.41 8.69 -10.63
N ARG A 91 -0.69 9.63 -9.72
CA ARG A 91 -1.51 10.80 -10.04
C ARG A 91 -0.91 11.62 -11.19
N TYR A 92 0.38 11.95 -11.10
CA TYR A 92 1.04 12.72 -12.14
C TYR A 92 0.94 12.05 -13.52
N THR A 93 1.19 10.74 -13.58
CA THR A 93 1.06 10.00 -14.84
C THR A 93 -0.37 10.07 -15.37
N GLU A 94 -1.39 9.79 -14.53
CA GLU A 94 -2.80 9.81 -14.94
C GLU A 94 -3.23 11.20 -15.44
N ASP A 95 -2.82 12.26 -14.74
CA ASP A 95 -3.10 13.66 -15.10
C ASP A 95 -2.43 14.06 -16.44
N ASN A 96 -1.49 13.27 -16.97
CA ASN A 96 -0.74 13.51 -18.21
C ASN A 96 -0.89 12.38 -19.25
N LEU A 97 -1.90 11.51 -19.12
CA LEU A 97 -2.25 10.54 -20.17
C LEU A 97 -3.04 11.25 -21.27
N ASP A 98 -2.36 11.60 -22.37
CA ASP A 98 -2.97 12.05 -23.63
C ASP A 98 -3.55 10.89 -24.45
#